data_AF-A0AAP2DD48-F1
#
_entry.id   AF-A0AAP2DD48-F1
#
_cell.length_a   1.000
_cell.length_b   1.000
_cell.length_c   1.000
_cell.angle_alpha   90.00
_cell.angle_beta   90.00
_cell.angle_gamma   90.00
#
_symmetry.space_group_name_H-M   'P 1'
#
loop_
_entity.id
_entity.type
_entity.pdbx_description
1 polymer ?
#
loop_
_entity_poly.entity_id
_entity_poly.type
_entity_poly.pdbx_seq_one_letter_code
_entity_poly.pdbx_strand_id
1 'polypeptide(L)'
;MSCARYLEDIYLYDELSPAARLIIDQHVLTCDACRALLEEVQQQSALVKHASTARPAPAHAKHLTDAILARIEQPAQRATVVTRLLAPMDSLFVRYSLAAVSVGLLVLFVSEQYSGPVVVKRMPGPAASATLNTGVFLKQYAEEKKQSKPTTPSWYQCLRDESCAASLFETHKQRKLSSL
;
A
#
# COMPACT_ATOMS: atom_id res chain seq x y z
N MET A 1 -45.85 1.49 -27.29
CA MET A 1 -44.37 1.35 -27.22
C MET A 1 -43.94 1.64 -25.79
N SER A 2 -43.02 0.86 -25.22
CA SER A 2 -42.60 1.04 -23.83
C SER A 2 -41.70 2.26 -23.69
N CYS A 3 -42.03 3.15 -22.75
CA CYS A 3 -41.24 4.35 -22.46
C CYS A 3 -39.79 4.04 -22.09
N ALA A 4 -39.50 2.80 -21.64
CA ALA A 4 -38.18 2.34 -21.23
C ALA A 4 -37.09 2.58 -22.29
N ARG A 5 -37.40 2.40 -23.59
CA ARG A 5 -36.41 2.61 -24.66
C ARG A 5 -36.07 4.09 -24.84
N TYR A 6 -37.06 4.97 -24.67
CA TYR A 6 -36.87 6.41 -24.80
C TYR A 6 -36.09 7.01 -23.61
N LEU A 7 -36.07 6.35 -22.45
CA LEU A 7 -35.31 6.84 -21.30
C LEU A 7 -33.82 6.93 -21.58
N GLU A 8 -33.23 5.86 -22.13
CA GLU A 8 -31.81 5.81 -22.49
C GLU A 8 -31.47 6.88 -23.55
N ASP A 9 -32.32 6.96 -24.58
CA ASP A 9 -32.17 7.92 -25.67
C ASP A 9 -32.28 9.39 -25.18
N ILE A 10 -33.14 9.68 -24.19
CA ILE A 10 -33.28 11.03 -23.59
C ILE A 10 -32.00 11.46 -22.87
N TYR A 11 -31.32 10.56 -22.15
CA TYR A 11 -30.04 10.89 -21.50
C TYR A 11 -28.91 11.17 -22.50
N LEU A 12 -29.00 10.60 -23.71
CA LEU A 12 -28.03 10.77 -24.79
C LEU A 12 -28.47 11.79 -25.85
N TYR A 13 -29.48 12.62 -25.56
CA TYR A 13 -30.15 13.45 -26.57
C TYR A 13 -29.19 14.34 -27.39
N ASP A 14 -28.18 14.93 -26.75
CA ASP A 14 -27.15 15.77 -27.39
C ASP A 14 -26.20 14.98 -28.32
N GLU A 15 -26.11 13.66 -28.16
CA GLU A 15 -25.26 12.77 -28.95
C GLU A 15 -26.03 12.06 -30.08
N LEU A 16 -27.36 12.11 -30.05
CA LEU A 16 -28.20 11.47 -31.05
C LEU A 16 -28.17 12.18 -32.41
N SER A 17 -28.35 11.38 -33.46
CA SER A 17 -28.57 11.89 -34.83
C SER A 17 -29.86 12.72 -34.92
N PRO A 18 -29.95 13.69 -35.86
CA PRO A 18 -31.12 14.54 -35.99
C PRO A 18 -32.41 13.75 -36.28
N ALA A 19 -32.30 12.63 -37.02
CA ALA A 19 -33.45 11.76 -37.27
C ALA A 19 -33.96 11.07 -35.99
N ALA A 20 -33.06 10.63 -35.11
CA ALA A 20 -33.43 10.01 -33.84
C ALA A 20 -34.06 11.03 -32.87
N ARG A 21 -33.56 12.28 -32.85
CA ARG A 21 -34.15 13.35 -32.04
C ARG A 21 -35.60 13.63 -32.42
N LEU A 22 -35.91 13.69 -33.72
CA LEU A 22 -37.30 13.89 -34.18
C LEU A 22 -38.26 12.81 -33.65
N ILE A 23 -37.80 11.56 -33.55
CA ILE A 23 -38.62 10.46 -33.02
C ILE A 23 -38.91 10.67 -31.53
N ILE A 24 -37.92 11.14 -30.76
CA ILE A 24 -38.07 11.45 -29.33
C ILE A 24 -38.96 12.67 -29.14
N ASP A 25 -38.74 13.72 -29.92
CA ASP A 25 -39.55 14.94 -29.87
C ASP A 25 -41.02 14.62 -30.14
N GLN A 26 -41.30 13.77 -31.13
CA GLN A 26 -42.65 13.29 -31.40
C GLN A 26 -43.24 12.49 -30.23
N HIS A 27 -42.44 11.64 -29.58
CA HIS A 27 -42.89 10.88 -28.41
C HIS A 27 -43.21 11.79 -27.22
N VAL A 28 -42.35 12.78 -26.96
CA VAL A 28 -42.47 13.76 -25.87
C VAL A 28 -43.74 14.61 -25.98
N LEU A 29 -44.23 14.87 -27.20
CA LEU A 29 -45.54 15.53 -27.40
C LEU A 29 -46.71 14.70 -26.88
N THR A 30 -46.58 13.38 -26.81
CA THR A 30 -47.65 12.46 -26.40
C THR A 30 -47.50 11.90 -24.99
N CYS A 31 -46.31 12.02 -24.38
CA CYS A 31 -45.98 11.40 -23.11
C CYS A 31 -45.44 12.45 -22.12
N ASP A 32 -46.29 12.88 -21.20
CA ASP A 32 -45.95 13.92 -20.22
C ASP A 32 -44.77 13.53 -19.33
N ALA A 33 -44.63 12.25 -18.98
CA ALA A 33 -43.53 11.75 -18.16
C ALA A 33 -42.17 11.87 -18.88
N CYS A 34 -42.12 11.52 -20.16
CA CYS A 34 -40.90 11.68 -20.97
C CYS A 34 -40.60 13.15 -21.25
N ARG A 35 -41.63 14.01 -21.34
CA ARG A 35 -41.44 15.46 -21.45
C ARG A 35 -40.75 16.03 -20.21
N ALA A 36 -41.27 15.73 -19.04
CA ALA A 36 -40.70 16.19 -17.78
C ALA A 36 -39.23 15.72 -17.61
N LEU A 37 -38.95 14.47 -17.99
CA LEU A 37 -37.57 13.96 -17.94
C LEU A 37 -36.64 14.68 -18.92
N LEU A 38 -37.08 14.93 -20.15
CA LEU A 38 -36.28 15.65 -21.14
C LEU A 38 -35.97 17.08 -20.66
N GLU A 39 -36.95 17.78 -20.09
CA GLU A 39 -36.76 19.11 -19.50
C GLU A 39 -35.74 19.09 -18.36
N GLU A 40 -35.80 18.09 -17.48
CA GLU A 40 -34.85 17.93 -16.38
C GLU A 40 -33.42 17.70 -16.90
N VAL A 41 -33.23 16.78 -17.86
CA VAL A 41 -31.93 16.50 -18.47
C VAL A 41 -31.38 17.73 -19.18
N GLN A 42 -32.23 18.49 -19.88
CA GLN A 42 -31.83 19.75 -20.51
C GLN A 42 -31.38 20.79 -19.49
N GLN A 43 -32.09 20.94 -18.37
CA GLN A 43 -31.68 21.84 -17.29
C GLN A 43 -30.32 21.43 -16.68
N GLN A 44 -30.14 20.14 -16.39
CA GLN A 44 -28.88 19.62 -15.85
C GLN A 44 -27.71 19.81 -16.84
N SER A 45 -27.92 19.51 -18.12
CA SER A 45 -26.91 19.71 -19.16
C SER A 45 -26.54 21.18 -19.32
N ALA A 46 -27.50 22.10 -19.21
CA ALA A 46 -27.25 23.54 -19.24
C ALA A 46 -26.39 23.99 -18.06
N LEU A 47 -26.65 23.47 -16.85
CA LEU A 47 -25.84 23.74 -15.66
C LEU A 47 -24.41 23.23 -15.82
N VAL A 48 -24.23 22.01 -16.34
CA VAL A 48 -22.90 21.43 -16.61
C VAL A 48 -22.16 22.23 -17.68
N LYS A 49 -22.84 22.63 -18.76
CA LYS A 49 -22.28 23.51 -19.79
C LYS A 49 -21.83 24.84 -19.18
N HIS A 50 -22.67 25.48 -18.37
CA HIS A 50 -22.29 26.71 -17.67
C HIS A 50 -21.08 26.50 -16.74
N ALA A 51 -21.09 25.45 -15.91
CA ALA A 51 -19.99 25.13 -15.01
C ALA A 51 -18.67 24.85 -15.77
N SER A 52 -18.73 24.20 -16.93
CA SER A 52 -17.55 23.95 -17.77
C SER A 52 -16.96 25.22 -18.40
N THR A 53 -17.79 26.25 -18.64
CA THR A 53 -17.30 27.55 -19.13
C THR A 53 -16.67 28.40 -18.03
N ALA A 54 -17.15 28.26 -16.79
CA ALA A 54 -16.59 28.91 -15.62
C ALA A 54 -15.27 28.24 -15.23
N ARG A 55 -14.21 28.38 -16.04
CA ARG A 55 -12.87 27.84 -15.77
C ARG A 55 -12.40 28.35 -14.39
N PRO A 56 -12.52 27.55 -13.31
CA PRO A 56 -12.12 28.05 -12.00
C PRO A 56 -10.60 28.05 -12.00
N ALA A 57 -9.98 29.18 -11.68
CA ALA A 57 -8.54 29.23 -11.49
C ALA A 57 -8.21 28.35 -10.27
N PRO A 58 -7.51 27.21 -10.43
CA PRO A 58 -7.18 26.37 -9.29
C PRO A 58 -6.24 27.16 -8.36
N ALA A 59 -6.58 27.22 -7.08
CA ALA A 59 -5.78 27.92 -6.06
C ALA A 59 -4.31 27.47 -6.06
N HIS A 60 -4.05 26.23 -6.46
CA HIS A 60 -2.72 25.65 -6.62
C HIS A 60 -2.55 24.92 -7.96
N ALA A 61 -2.74 25.66 -9.07
CA ALA A 61 -2.58 25.14 -10.43
C ALA A 61 -1.34 24.24 -10.60
N LYS A 62 -0.19 24.75 -10.14
CA LYS A 62 1.11 24.07 -10.24
C LYS A 62 1.13 22.70 -9.56
N HIS A 63 0.53 22.58 -8.37
CA HIS A 63 0.51 21.30 -7.64
C HIS A 63 -0.34 20.24 -8.34
N LEU A 64 -1.45 20.64 -8.96
CA LEU A 64 -2.28 19.73 -9.74
C LEU A 64 -1.53 19.26 -11.00
N THR A 65 -0.88 20.17 -11.73
CA THR A 65 -0.07 19.79 -12.89
C THR A 65 1.08 18.88 -12.49
N ASP A 66 1.81 19.21 -11.42
CA ASP A 66 2.95 18.43 -10.93
C ASP A 66 2.49 17.04 -10.46
N ALA A 67 1.34 16.93 -9.78
CA ALA A 67 0.79 15.64 -9.34
C ALA A 67 0.32 14.77 -10.52
N ILE A 68 -0.31 15.38 -11.53
CA ILE A 68 -0.74 14.68 -12.75
C ILE A 68 0.48 14.24 -13.57
N LEU A 69 1.44 15.14 -13.80
CA LEU A 69 2.68 14.84 -14.51
C LEU A 69 3.49 13.77 -13.78
N ALA A 70 3.66 13.87 -12.47
CA ALA A 70 4.33 12.83 -11.68
C ALA A 70 3.63 11.46 -11.77
N ARG A 71 2.31 11.42 -12.01
CA ARG A 71 1.56 10.17 -12.18
C ARG A 71 1.64 9.61 -13.60
N ILE A 72 1.74 10.48 -14.61
CA ILE A 72 1.94 10.09 -16.02
C ILE A 72 3.41 9.67 -16.25
N GLU A 73 4.35 10.40 -15.66
CA GLU A 73 5.80 10.14 -15.65
C GLU A 73 6.19 9.01 -14.69
N GLN A 74 5.25 8.44 -13.94
CA GLN A 74 5.41 7.09 -13.43
C GLN A 74 5.05 6.14 -14.58
N PRO A 75 6.01 5.73 -15.45
CA PRO A 75 5.74 4.69 -16.44
C PRO A 75 5.24 3.51 -15.63
N ALA A 76 3.94 3.19 -15.75
CA ALA A 76 3.22 2.13 -15.07
C ALA A 76 4.22 1.07 -14.64
N GLN A 77 4.63 1.13 -13.35
CA GLN A 77 5.87 0.53 -12.82
C GLN A 77 6.23 -0.65 -13.69
N ARG A 78 7.16 -0.45 -14.64
CA ARG A 78 7.55 -1.51 -15.57
C ARG A 78 7.88 -2.65 -14.65
N ALA A 79 6.99 -3.65 -14.61
CA ALA A 79 7.08 -4.72 -13.65
C ALA A 79 8.45 -5.31 -13.92
N THR A 80 9.40 -4.98 -13.03
CA THR A 80 10.74 -5.51 -13.05
C THR A 80 10.58 -7.00 -13.21
N VAL A 81 11.42 -7.66 -14.00
CA VAL A 81 11.29 -9.11 -14.25
C VAL A 81 11.06 -9.89 -12.94
N VAL A 82 11.66 -9.40 -11.86
CA VAL A 82 11.44 -9.79 -10.46
C VAL A 82 9.97 -9.67 -10.00
N THR A 83 9.30 -8.53 -10.16
CA THR A 83 7.89 -8.37 -9.76
C THR A 83 6.93 -9.22 -10.60
N ARG A 84 7.24 -9.54 -11.87
CA ARG A 84 6.47 -10.55 -12.64
C ARG A 84 6.68 -11.97 -12.14
N LEU A 85 7.89 -12.31 -11.69
CA LEU A 85 8.20 -13.62 -11.10
C LEU A 85 7.59 -13.79 -9.71
N LEU A 86 7.47 -12.72 -8.94
CA LEU A 86 6.88 -12.72 -7.59
C LEU A 86 5.37 -12.44 -7.57
N ALA A 87 4.78 -11.89 -8.64
CA ALA A 87 3.33 -11.71 -8.77
C ALA A 87 2.49 -12.96 -8.44
N PRO A 88 2.85 -14.20 -8.85
CA PRO A 88 2.09 -15.38 -8.47
C PRO A 88 2.13 -15.70 -6.96
N MET A 89 3.11 -15.19 -6.20
CA MET A 89 3.13 -15.35 -4.73
C MET A 89 2.02 -14.58 -4.01
N ASP A 90 1.44 -13.56 -4.65
CA ASP A 90 0.29 -12.84 -4.12
C ASP A 90 -1.05 -13.52 -4.40
N SER A 91 -1.06 -14.63 -5.14
CA SER A 91 -2.27 -15.43 -5.30
C SER A 91 -2.63 -16.11 -3.98
N LEU A 92 -3.91 -16.05 -3.62
CA LEU A 92 -4.45 -16.74 -2.43
C LEU A 92 -4.12 -18.24 -2.44
N PHE A 93 -4.13 -18.85 -3.62
CA PHE A 93 -3.81 -20.27 -3.80
C PHE A 93 -2.38 -20.63 -3.34
N VAL A 94 -1.37 -19.83 -3.72
CA VAL A 94 0.03 -20.08 -3.33
C VAL A 94 0.24 -19.90 -1.83
N ARG A 95 -0.48 -18.94 -1.21
CA ARG A 95 -0.41 -18.73 0.24
C ARG A 95 -0.97 -19.93 1.01
N TYR A 96 -2.11 -20.47 0.58
CA TYR A 96 -2.70 -21.64 1.22
C TYR A 96 -1.91 -22.92 0.96
N SER A 97 -1.30 -23.09 -0.22
CA SER A 97 -0.46 -24.25 -0.50
C SER A 97 0.80 -24.26 0.35
N LEU A 98 1.48 -23.12 0.51
CA LEU A 98 2.65 -22.99 1.40
C LEU A 98 2.28 -23.28 2.87
N ALA A 99 1.13 -22.79 3.33
CA ALA A 99 0.65 -23.08 4.67
C ALA A 99 0.33 -24.58 4.88
N ALA A 100 -0.28 -25.23 3.89
CA ALA A 100 -0.55 -26.66 3.96
C ALA A 100 0.74 -27.49 3.98
N VAL A 101 1.73 -27.12 3.16
CA VAL A 101 3.04 -27.78 3.13
C VAL A 101 3.78 -27.59 4.46
N SER A 102 3.76 -26.40 5.05
CA SER A 102 4.43 -26.16 6.33
C SER A 102 3.80 -26.96 7.48
N VAL A 103 2.46 -27.07 7.51
CA VAL A 103 1.75 -27.93 8.47
C VAL A 103 2.10 -29.40 8.24
N GLY A 104 2.13 -29.85 6.98
CA GLY A 104 2.52 -31.23 6.64
C GLY A 104 3.94 -31.58 7.10
N LEU A 105 4.90 -30.67 6.92
CA LEU A 105 6.27 -30.85 7.39
C LEU A 105 6.35 -30.94 8.92
N LEU A 106 5.56 -30.14 9.66
CA LEU A 106 5.49 -30.22 11.12
C LEU A 106 4.93 -31.57 11.59
N VAL A 107 3.89 -32.08 10.93
CA VAL A 107 3.31 -33.40 11.25
C VAL A 107 4.33 -34.51 11.00
N LEU A 108 5.03 -34.47 9.86
CA LEU A 108 6.09 -35.43 9.56
C LEU A 108 7.21 -35.39 10.61
N PHE A 109 7.67 -34.19 10.98
CA PHE A 109 8.70 -34.03 12.01
C PHE A 109 8.28 -34.59 13.37
N VAL A 110 7.03 -34.33 13.79
CA VAL A 110 6.48 -34.89 15.03
C VAL A 110 6.42 -36.41 14.94
N SER A 111 5.95 -36.96 13.81
CA SER A 111 5.86 -38.42 13.62
C SER A 111 7.23 -39.11 13.70
N GLU A 112 8.27 -38.47 13.18
CA GLU A 112 9.63 -38.97 13.23
C GLU A 112 10.19 -38.92 14.65
N GLN A 113 9.95 -37.83 15.39
CA GLN A 113 10.33 -37.71 16.81
C GLN A 113 9.65 -38.77 17.69
N TYR A 114 8.38 -39.08 17.43
CA TYR A 114 7.66 -40.13 18.18
C TYR A 114 8.11 -41.54 17.80
N SER A 115 8.55 -41.75 16.55
CA SER A 115 9.01 -43.06 16.07
C SER A 115 10.50 -43.32 16.37
N GLY A 116 11.23 -42.31 16.84
CA GLY A 116 12.60 -42.46 17.29
C GLY A 116 12.70 -43.45 18.46
N PRO A 117 13.74 -44.29 18.53
CA PRO A 117 13.96 -45.14 19.69
C PRO A 117 14.05 -44.26 20.93
N VAL A 118 13.36 -44.65 22.01
CA VAL A 118 13.44 -43.98 23.31
C VAL A 118 14.91 -44.03 23.75
N VAL A 119 15.66 -42.97 23.43
CA VAL A 119 17.00 -42.78 23.97
C VAL A 119 16.77 -42.48 25.44
N VAL A 120 16.82 -43.53 26.25
CA VAL A 120 16.86 -43.41 27.70
C VAL A 120 18.10 -42.59 28.01
N LYS A 121 17.91 -41.27 28.18
CA LYS A 121 18.94 -40.37 28.65
C LYS A 121 19.38 -40.95 29.99
N ARG A 122 20.54 -41.61 30.02
CA ARG A 122 21.23 -41.94 31.26
C ARG A 122 21.49 -40.61 31.92
N MET A 123 20.62 -40.19 32.83
CA MET A 123 20.90 -39.05 33.68
C MET A 123 22.23 -39.38 34.37
N PRO A 124 23.26 -38.53 34.27
CA PRO A 124 24.37 -38.65 35.20
C PRO A 124 23.75 -38.61 36.60
N GLY A 125 24.13 -39.58 37.43
CA GLY A 125 23.67 -39.66 38.82
C GLY A 125 23.85 -38.32 39.54
N PRO A 126 23.19 -38.13 40.70
CA PRO A 126 23.02 -36.83 41.35
C PRO A 126 24.36 -36.10 41.49
N ALA A 127 24.65 -35.21 40.55
CA ALA A 127 25.78 -34.32 40.62
C ALA A 127 25.40 -33.25 41.64
N ALA A 128 26.06 -33.28 42.80
CA ALA A 128 25.74 -32.47 43.96
C ALA A 128 25.86 -30.95 43.75
N SER A 129 26.34 -30.49 42.59
CA SER A 129 26.28 -29.09 42.20
C SER A 129 26.66 -28.93 40.73
N ALA A 130 25.76 -28.39 39.93
CA ALA A 130 26.14 -27.74 38.68
C ALA A 130 26.56 -26.32 39.01
N THR A 131 27.86 -26.07 39.13
CA THR A 131 28.40 -24.70 39.25
C THR A 131 28.24 -24.01 37.89
N LEU A 132 27.10 -23.34 37.72
CA LEU A 132 26.88 -22.38 36.64
C LEU A 132 27.92 -21.27 36.79
N ASN A 133 28.97 -21.33 35.97
CA ASN A 133 30.08 -20.39 35.99
C ASN A 133 29.70 -19.05 35.33
N THR A 134 28.55 -18.51 35.70
CA THR A 134 27.99 -17.23 35.21
C THR A 134 28.92 -16.06 35.50
N GLY A 135 29.72 -16.17 36.55
CA GLY A 135 30.76 -15.19 36.89
C GLY A 135 31.84 -15.04 35.82
N VAL A 136 32.15 -16.10 35.06
CA VAL A 136 33.15 -16.03 33.96
C VAL A 136 32.57 -15.25 32.78
N PHE A 137 31.33 -15.54 32.40
CA PHE A 137 30.65 -14.82 31.31
C PHE A 137 30.45 -13.32 31.62
N LEU A 138 30.05 -13.00 32.86
CA LEU A 138 29.88 -11.60 33.28
C LEU A 138 31.21 -10.84 33.31
N LYS A 139 32.30 -11.47 33.76
CA LYS A 139 33.64 -10.86 33.72
C LYS A 139 34.10 -10.60 32.29
N GLN A 140 33.90 -11.56 31.40
CA GLN A 140 34.31 -11.44 30.00
C GLN A 140 33.51 -10.34 29.27
N TYR A 141 32.21 -10.26 29.49
CA TYR A 141 31.36 -9.18 28.97
C TYR A 141 31.76 -7.79 29.51
N ALA A 142 32.12 -7.69 30.80
CA ALA A 142 32.54 -6.43 31.40
C ALA A 142 33.92 -5.95 30.90
N GLU A 143 34.87 -6.87 30.68
CA GLU A 143 36.17 -6.60 30.06
C GLU A 143 36.00 -6.12 28.61
N GLU A 144 35.17 -6.81 27.83
CA GLU A 144 34.91 -6.48 26.42
C GLU A 144 34.28 -5.08 26.29
N LYS A 145 33.35 -4.73 27.20
CA LYS A 145 32.74 -3.39 27.28
C LYS A 145 33.73 -2.27 27.66
N LYS A 146 34.79 -2.58 28.42
CA LYS A 146 35.85 -1.60 28.76
C LYS A 146 36.82 -1.39 27.59
N GLN A 147 37.08 -2.43 26.80
CA GLN A 147 38.02 -2.37 25.67
C GLN A 147 37.36 -1.84 24.40
N SER A 148 36.04 -1.98 24.23
CA SER A 148 35.30 -1.35 23.14
C SER A 148 35.28 0.17 23.34
N LYS A 149 36.22 0.89 22.71
CA LYS A 149 36.07 2.33 22.49
C LYS A 149 34.75 2.54 21.73
N PRO A 150 33.82 3.38 22.23
CA PRO A 150 32.57 3.63 21.52
C PRO A 150 32.90 4.33 20.20
N THR A 151 32.85 3.59 19.09
CA THR A 151 33.06 4.12 17.74
C THR A 151 31.93 5.07 17.31
N THR A 152 30.85 5.14 18.09
CA THR A 152 29.79 6.15 17.96
C THR A 152 29.34 6.58 19.35
N PRO A 153 29.22 7.91 19.63
CA PRO A 153 28.67 8.37 20.89
C PRO A 153 27.22 7.88 21.00
N SER A 154 26.89 7.30 22.16
CA SER A 154 25.49 6.91 22.42
C SER A 154 24.60 8.16 22.39
N TRP A 155 23.37 8.02 21.90
CA TRP A 155 22.39 9.12 21.85
C TRP A 155 22.26 9.82 23.21
N TYR A 156 22.35 9.08 24.31
CA TYR A 156 22.29 9.61 25.67
C TYR A 156 23.47 10.53 26.02
N GLN A 157 24.68 10.21 25.55
CA GLN A 157 25.85 11.09 25.74
C GLN A 157 25.72 12.37 24.91
N CYS A 158 25.21 12.29 23.67
CA CYS A 158 24.97 13.47 22.84
C CYS A 158 23.83 14.37 23.34
N LEU A 159 22.85 13.82 24.07
CA LEU A 159 21.82 14.61 24.75
C LEU A 159 22.33 15.30 26.02
N ARG A 160 23.34 14.71 26.68
CA ARG A 160 23.90 15.26 27.92
C ARG A 160 24.90 16.38 27.66
N ASP A 161 25.71 16.23 26.63
CA ASP A 161 26.70 17.23 26.23
C ASP A 161 26.10 18.03 25.07
N GLU A 162 25.49 19.20 25.37
CA GLU A 162 24.75 20.07 24.42
C GLU A 162 25.54 20.45 23.14
N SER A 163 26.83 20.17 23.09
CA SER A 163 27.73 20.38 21.95
C SER A 163 27.47 19.45 20.75
N CYS A 164 26.76 18.33 20.95
CA CYS A 164 26.54 17.34 19.88
C CYS A 164 25.28 17.62 19.02
N ALA A 165 24.36 18.46 19.49
CA ALA A 165 23.10 18.72 18.77
C ALA A 165 23.31 19.45 17.43
N ALA A 166 24.32 20.33 17.33
CA ALA A 166 24.54 21.16 16.14
C ALA A 166 24.98 20.35 14.91
N SER A 167 25.84 19.34 15.08
CA SER A 167 26.39 18.54 13.96
C SER A 167 25.38 17.55 13.36
N LEU A 168 24.42 17.08 14.17
CA LEU A 168 23.33 16.22 13.71
C LEU A 168 22.31 16.97 12.83
N PHE A 169 22.04 18.24 13.13
CA PHE A 169 21.15 19.06 12.29
C PHE A 169 21.80 19.43 10.95
N GLU A 170 23.11 19.68 10.90
CA GLU A 170 23.80 19.96 9.64
C GLU A 170 23.85 18.74 8.70
N THR A 171 24.11 17.56 9.23
CA THR A 171 24.13 16.32 8.42
C THR A 171 22.74 15.96 7.88
N HIS A 172 21.68 16.24 8.64
CA HIS A 172 20.30 16.06 8.16
C HIS A 172 19.88 17.11 7.12
N LYS A 173 20.44 18.33 7.19
CA LYS A 173 20.22 19.40 6.21
C LYS A 173 20.95 19.12 4.89
N GLN A 174 22.18 18.61 4.94
CA GLN A 174 22.95 18.25 3.74
C GLN A 174 22.33 17.08 2.96
N ARG A 175 21.82 16.04 3.65
CA ARG A 175 21.11 14.94 2.98
C ARG A 175 19.83 15.36 2.25
N LYS A 176 19.18 16.44 2.68
CA LYS A 176 17.96 16.98 2.06
C LYS A 176 18.26 17.85 0.84
N LEU A 177 19.48 18.37 0.73
CA LEU A 177 19.95 19.18 -0.40
C LEU A 177 20.58 18.34 -1.52
N SER A 178 21.09 17.15 -1.22
CA SER A 178 21.64 16.22 -2.22
C SER A 178 20.60 15.26 -2.84
N SER A 179 19.33 15.36 -2.42
CA SER A 179 18.20 14.61 -2.97
C SER A 179 17.25 15.46 -3.82
N LEU A 180 17.68 16.66 -4.20
CA LEU A 180 17.06 17.57 -5.17
C LEU A 180 17.99 17.67 -6.39
#